data_AF-A0A1J4RFN3-F1
#
_entry.id   AF-A0A1J4RFN3-F1
#
_cell.length_a   1.000
_cell.length_b   1.000
_cell.length_c   1.000
_cell.angle_alpha   90.00
_cell.angle_beta   90.00
_cell.angle_gamma   90.00
#
_symmetry.space_group_name_H-M   'P 1'
#
loop_
_entity.id
_entity.type
_entity.pdbx_description
1 polymer ?
#
loop_
_entity_poly.entity_id
_entity_poly.type
_entity_poly.pdbx_seq_one_letter_code
_entity_poly.pdbx_strand_id
1 'polypeptide(L)'
;MVLGIIDLRLFQHVAEMDNPFSIIAFIYTWQTLISGVLALTAAMGTIHVMNLQRRDEWVKHNDRIYRSSLSARAKMPDAIDDISLYFKACFEFIKEGLSDFPKQPEKSINVLKESIQFLDNNSAEMIYELIVFYQIYNARLKSHSESRGTVDKDDIYFDTIKINSMNLNIFDFARNREKVISKRKLNRDDLKRSIIDLIGFMNWNLNPANKDFEKHLECIVEIRCPS
;
A
#
# COMPACT_ATOMS: atom_id res chain seq x y z
N MET A 1 27.10 29.46 31.54
CA MET A 1 27.50 30.32 32.67
C MET A 1 28.29 29.51 33.70
N VAL A 2 29.45 28.93 33.34
CA VAL A 2 30.48 28.35 34.27
C VAL A 2 31.83 28.28 33.50
N LEU A 3 32.27 29.38 32.90
CA LEU A 3 33.58 29.47 32.21
C LEU A 3 34.35 30.74 32.58
N GLY A 4 33.94 31.42 33.66
CA GLY A 4 34.48 32.73 34.05
C GLY A 4 35.44 32.73 35.24
N ILE A 5 35.85 31.55 35.73
CA ILE A 5 36.81 31.43 36.85
C ILE A 5 37.92 30.45 36.44
N ILE A 6 38.48 30.65 35.24
CA ILE A 6 39.82 30.12 34.97
C ILE A 6 40.77 31.11 35.63
N ASP A 7 41.30 30.62 36.74
CA ASP A 7 42.09 31.28 37.77
C ASP A 7 43.18 32.20 37.19
N LEU A 8 42.98 33.51 37.33
CA LEU A 8 43.96 34.54 36.97
C LEU A 8 45.28 34.37 37.75
N ARG A 9 45.28 33.64 38.87
CA ARG A 9 46.48 33.31 39.63
C ARG A 9 47.36 32.26 38.95
N LEU A 10 46.79 31.39 38.11
CA LEU A 10 47.54 30.36 37.39
C LEU A 10 48.40 30.97 36.28
N PHE A 11 47.92 32.05 35.65
CA PHE A 11 48.68 32.80 34.65
C PHE A 11 49.84 33.61 35.27
N GLN A 12 49.68 34.08 36.51
CA GLN A 12 50.73 34.78 37.25
C GLN A 12 51.89 33.84 37.63
N HIS A 13 51.62 32.58 37.96
CA HIS A 13 52.66 31.59 38.29
C HIS A 13 53.42 31.04 37.07
N VAL A 14 52.79 31.03 35.90
CA VAL A 14 53.44 30.63 34.63
C VAL A 14 54.45 31.69 34.15
N ALA A 15 54.26 32.96 34.52
CA ALA A 15 55.17 34.06 34.16
C ALA A 15 56.49 34.09 34.97
N GLU A 16 56.59 33.37 36.08
CA GLU A 16 57.82 33.27 36.92
C GLU A 16 58.64 31.98 36.68
N MET A 17 58.24 31.11 35.75
CA MET A 17 58.92 29.85 35.48
C MET A 17 60.05 30.00 34.44
N ASP A 18 61.23 30.46 34.87
CA ASP A 18 62.45 30.60 34.06
C ASP A 18 63.19 29.27 33.77
N ASN A 19 62.56 28.13 34.04
CA ASN A 19 63.16 26.79 33.93
C ASN A 19 62.43 25.91 32.90
N PRO A 20 63.14 25.38 31.87
CA PRO A 20 62.52 24.61 30.78
C PRO A 20 61.82 23.32 31.25
N PHE A 21 62.26 22.73 32.37
CA PHE A 21 61.66 21.53 32.94
C PHE A 21 60.23 21.75 33.49
N SER A 22 59.91 22.96 33.97
CA SER A 22 58.62 23.25 34.58
C SER A 22 57.51 23.43 33.54
N ILE A 23 57.85 24.03 32.40
CA ILE A 23 56.95 24.20 31.25
C ILE A 23 56.55 22.83 30.67
N ILE A 24 57.49 21.89 30.59
CA ILE A 24 57.24 20.53 30.10
C ILE A 24 56.27 19.79 31.04
N ALA A 25 56.51 19.84 32.36
CA ALA A 25 55.62 19.21 33.35
C ALA A 25 54.20 19.78 33.31
N PHE A 26 54.06 21.09 33.10
CA PHE A 26 52.76 21.75 32.94
C PHE A 26 52.02 21.25 31.69
N ILE A 27 52.69 21.19 30.54
CA ILE A 27 52.10 20.69 29.29
C ILE A 27 51.64 19.23 29.44
N TYR A 28 52.44 18.37 30.08
CA TYR A 28 52.06 16.98 30.38
C TYR A 28 50.83 16.89 31.28
N THR A 29 50.73 17.77 32.28
CA THR A 29 49.59 17.79 33.21
C THR A 29 48.28 18.18 32.50
N TRP A 30 48.37 19.07 31.51
CA TRP A 30 47.21 19.53 30.73
C TRP A 30 46.93 18.69 29.47
N GLN A 31 47.81 17.76 29.11
CA GLN A 31 47.69 16.91 27.92
C GLN A 31 46.37 16.13 27.88
N THR A 32 45.92 15.61 29.03
CA THR A 32 44.67 14.85 29.14
C THR A 32 43.45 15.75 28.91
N LEU A 33 43.48 16.99 29.39
CA LEU A 33 42.42 17.96 29.18
C LEU A 33 42.34 18.39 27.72
N ILE A 34 43.49 18.68 27.10
CA ILE A 34 43.56 19.03 25.67
C ILE A 34 43.03 17.88 24.82
N SER A 35 43.44 16.64 25.12
CA SER A 35 42.97 15.44 24.40
C SER A 35 41.45 15.24 24.53
N GLY A 36 40.89 15.50 25.72
CA GLY A 36 39.45 15.43 25.96
C GLY A 36 38.65 16.48 25.18
N VAL A 37 39.14 17.72 25.12
CA VAL A 37 38.51 18.80 24.32
C VAL A 37 38.59 18.48 22.82
N LEU A 38 39.72 17.96 22.35
CA LEU A 38 39.92 17.57 20.95
C LEU A 38 38.99 16.41 20.58
N ALA A 39 38.81 15.43 21.47
CA ALA A 39 37.84 14.35 21.29
C ALA A 39 36.38 14.85 21.24
N LEU A 40 36.00 15.80 22.11
CA LEU A 40 34.66 16.39 22.12
C LEU A 40 34.35 17.19 20.85
N THR A 41 35.32 17.98 20.37
CA THR A 41 35.16 18.74 19.12
C THR A 41 35.06 17.83 17.92
N ALA A 42 35.87 16.77 17.85
CA ALA A 42 35.76 15.73 16.84
C ALA A 42 34.38 15.03 16.88
N ALA A 43 33.91 14.65 18.08
CA ALA A 43 32.60 14.02 18.24
C ALA A 43 31.44 14.94 17.83
N MET A 44 31.49 16.22 18.20
CA MET A 44 30.50 17.22 17.75
C MET A 44 30.52 17.40 16.24
N GLY A 45 31.71 17.42 15.62
CA GLY A 45 31.87 17.45 14.17
C GLY A 45 31.20 16.25 13.49
N THR A 46 31.45 15.04 14.00
CA THR A 46 30.84 13.80 13.49
C THR A 46 29.30 13.84 13.59
N ILE A 47 28.75 14.25 14.73
CA ILE A 47 27.30 14.38 14.92
C ILE A 47 26.70 15.38 13.92
N HIS A 48 27.37 16.50 13.70
CA HIS A 48 26.92 17.53 12.76
C HIS A 48 26.87 16.98 11.32
N VAL A 49 27.92 16.28 10.89
CA VAL A 49 27.98 15.65 9.56
C VAL A 49 26.91 14.57 9.39
N MET A 50 26.72 13.71 10.39
CA MET A 50 25.66 12.68 10.36
C MET A 50 24.25 13.28 10.33
N ASN A 51 24.02 14.42 10.98
CA ASN A 51 22.73 15.11 10.94
C ASN A 51 22.43 15.70 9.55
N LEU A 52 23.45 16.19 8.84
CA LEU A 52 23.30 16.67 7.45
C LEU A 52 23.00 15.51 6.50
N GLN A 53 23.75 14.40 6.60
CA GLN A 53 23.52 13.20 5.78
C GLN A 53 22.12 12.62 5.95
N ARG A 54 21.61 12.57 7.20
CA ARG A 54 20.25 12.07 7.48
C ARG A 54 19.16 12.87 6.77
N ARG A 55 19.33 14.19 6.61
CA ARG A 55 18.34 15.01 5.89
C ARG A 55 18.31 14.67 4.40
N ASP A 56 19.47 14.55 3.77
CA ASP A 56 19.58 14.22 2.35
C ASP A 56 19.08 12.79 2.06
N GLU A 57 19.41 11.83 2.93
CA GLU A 57 18.92 10.46 2.83
C GLU A 57 17.40 10.39 2.98
N TRP A 58 16.83 11.15 3.91
CA TRP A 58 15.39 11.21 4.12
C TRP A 58 14.66 11.76 2.89
N VAL A 59 15.18 12.84 2.28
CA VAL A 59 14.61 13.39 1.03
C VAL A 59 14.69 12.39 -0.12
N LYS A 60 15.85 11.76 -0.32
CA LYS A 60 16.04 10.73 -1.38
C LYS A 60 15.15 9.51 -1.16
N HIS A 61 15.00 9.09 0.09
CA HIS A 61 14.13 7.97 0.46
C HIS A 61 12.67 8.27 0.15
N ASN A 62 12.20 9.46 0.52
CA ASN A 62 10.84 9.90 0.22
C ASN A 62 10.58 10.05 -1.28
N ASP A 63 11.52 10.61 -2.05
CA ASP A 63 11.41 10.69 -3.52
C ASP A 63 11.35 9.29 -4.15
N ARG A 64 12.15 8.34 -3.65
CA ARG A 64 12.10 6.95 -4.11
C ARG A 64 10.74 6.31 -3.82
N ILE A 65 10.20 6.47 -2.61
CA ILE A 65 8.87 5.97 -2.25
C ILE A 65 7.80 6.59 -3.16
N TYR A 66 7.85 7.90 -3.35
CA TYR A 66 6.89 8.63 -4.19
C TYR A 66 6.89 8.14 -5.64
N ARG A 67 8.08 7.99 -6.25
CA ARG A 67 8.21 7.48 -7.62
C ARG A 67 7.75 6.04 -7.75
N SER A 68 8.06 5.19 -6.78
CA SER A 68 7.59 3.81 -6.76
C SER A 68 6.07 3.75 -6.63
N SER A 69 5.47 4.60 -5.79
CA SER A 69 4.01 4.72 -5.68
C SER A 69 3.36 5.14 -7.00
N LEU A 70 3.93 6.12 -7.68
CA LEU A 70 3.43 6.56 -8.99
C LEU A 70 3.54 5.46 -10.06
N SER A 71 4.68 4.75 -10.09
CA SER A 71 4.91 3.62 -11.00
C SER A 71 3.95 2.46 -10.73
N ALA A 72 3.71 2.13 -9.45
CA ALA A 72 2.74 1.11 -9.07
C ALA A 72 1.33 1.50 -9.51
N ARG A 73 0.90 2.73 -9.22
CA ARG A 73 -0.42 3.23 -9.61
C ARG A 73 -0.60 3.29 -11.13
N ALA A 74 0.45 3.57 -11.90
CA ALA A 74 0.36 3.58 -13.36
C ALA A 74 0.03 2.21 -13.97
N LYS A 75 0.42 1.11 -13.31
CA LYS A 75 0.16 -0.27 -13.79
C LYS A 75 -1.16 -0.84 -13.31
N MET A 76 -1.75 -0.25 -12.26
CA MET A 76 -2.98 -0.76 -11.66
C MET A 76 -4.20 -0.73 -12.59
N PRO A 77 -4.47 0.34 -13.38
CA PRO A 77 -5.65 0.38 -14.25
C PRO A 77 -5.71 -0.81 -15.21
N ASP A 78 -4.60 -1.11 -15.89
CA ASP A 78 -4.52 -2.22 -16.84
C ASP A 78 -4.73 -3.56 -16.12
N ALA A 79 -4.14 -3.73 -14.93
CA ALA A 79 -4.31 -4.93 -14.13
C ALA A 79 -5.76 -5.12 -13.65
N ILE A 80 -6.43 -4.04 -13.26
CA ILE A 80 -7.82 -4.08 -12.80
C ILE A 80 -8.77 -4.36 -13.98
N ASP A 81 -8.47 -3.85 -15.17
CA ASP A 81 -9.23 -4.13 -16.39
C ASP A 81 -9.17 -5.62 -16.76
N ASP A 82 -7.97 -6.21 -16.75
CA ASP A 82 -7.77 -7.65 -16.95
C ASP A 82 -8.56 -8.49 -15.93
N ILE A 83 -8.58 -8.06 -14.66
CA ILE A 83 -9.34 -8.73 -13.59
C ILE A 83 -10.86 -8.58 -13.82
N SER A 84 -11.33 -7.41 -14.27
CA SER A 84 -12.73 -7.22 -14.65
C SER A 84 -13.14 -8.14 -15.80
N LEU A 85 -12.29 -8.29 -16.82
CA LEU A 85 -12.54 -9.20 -17.94
C LEU A 85 -12.62 -10.66 -17.46
N TYR A 86 -11.77 -11.06 -16.50
CA TYR A 86 -11.86 -12.37 -15.87
C TYR A 86 -13.20 -12.58 -15.15
N PHE A 87 -13.65 -11.62 -14.34
CA PHE A 87 -14.93 -11.76 -13.64
C PHE A 87 -16.13 -11.82 -14.58
N LYS A 88 -16.09 -11.09 -15.71
CA LYS A 88 -17.09 -11.19 -16.77
C LYS A 88 -17.12 -12.60 -17.38
N ALA A 89 -15.96 -13.15 -17.71
CA ALA A 89 -15.85 -14.52 -18.22
C ALA A 89 -16.33 -15.56 -17.19
N CYS A 90 -16.04 -15.37 -15.89
CA CYS A 90 -16.58 -16.22 -14.82
C CYS A 90 -18.09 -16.12 -14.71
N PHE A 91 -18.65 -14.92 -14.83
CA PHE A 91 -20.08 -14.71 -14.79
C PHE A 91 -20.80 -15.41 -15.96
N GLU A 92 -20.25 -15.30 -17.17
CA GLU A 92 -20.73 -16.03 -18.36
C GLU A 92 -20.61 -17.55 -18.17
N PHE A 93 -19.49 -18.04 -17.63
CA PHE A 93 -19.29 -19.44 -17.31
C PHE A 93 -20.37 -19.98 -16.35
N ILE A 94 -20.71 -19.23 -15.30
CA ILE A 94 -21.76 -19.62 -14.33
C ILE A 94 -23.14 -19.60 -14.99
N LYS A 95 -23.42 -18.57 -15.81
CA LYS A 95 -24.71 -18.36 -16.47
C LYS A 95 -25.00 -19.44 -17.53
N GLU A 96 -24.05 -19.68 -18.42
CA GLU A 96 -24.23 -20.54 -19.59
C GLU A 96 -23.79 -21.98 -19.31
N GLY A 97 -23.05 -22.22 -18.21
CA GLY A 97 -22.51 -23.54 -17.91
C GLY A 97 -21.48 -23.99 -18.95
N LEU A 98 -20.66 -23.06 -19.43
CA LEU A 98 -19.62 -23.32 -20.43
C LEU A 98 -18.66 -24.43 -19.94
N SER A 99 -18.12 -25.21 -20.87
CA SER A 99 -17.18 -26.30 -20.54
C SER A 99 -15.82 -25.80 -20.08
N ASP A 100 -15.42 -24.62 -20.56
CA ASP A 100 -14.05 -24.14 -20.44
C ASP A 100 -13.93 -23.17 -19.27
N PHE A 101 -13.14 -23.55 -18.27
CA PHE A 101 -12.90 -22.71 -17.10
C PHE A 101 -12.11 -21.44 -17.49
N PRO A 102 -12.58 -20.23 -17.11
CA PRO A 102 -11.90 -18.99 -17.46
C PRO A 102 -10.45 -18.93 -16.97
N LYS A 103 -9.55 -18.43 -17.82
CA LYS A 103 -8.13 -18.33 -17.49
C LYS A 103 -7.89 -17.25 -16.44
N GLN A 104 -7.25 -17.63 -15.34
CA GLN A 104 -6.97 -16.72 -14.23
C GLN A 104 -5.97 -15.61 -14.61
N PRO A 105 -6.21 -14.35 -14.18
CA PRO A 105 -5.34 -13.20 -14.47
C PRO A 105 -4.16 -13.13 -13.49
N GLU A 106 -3.30 -14.16 -13.48
CA GLU A 106 -2.19 -14.28 -12.51
C GLU A 106 -1.24 -13.07 -12.54
N LYS A 107 -0.91 -12.58 -13.75
CA LYS A 107 -0.02 -11.42 -13.93
C LYS A 107 -0.61 -10.17 -13.28
N SER A 108 -1.89 -9.92 -13.52
CA SER A 108 -2.61 -8.73 -13.06
C SER A 108 -2.80 -8.75 -11.54
N ILE A 109 -3.08 -9.93 -10.96
CA ILE A 109 -3.10 -10.12 -9.51
C ILE A 109 -1.72 -9.88 -8.88
N ASN A 110 -0.64 -10.31 -9.53
CA ASN A 110 0.71 -10.04 -9.02
C ASN A 110 1.06 -8.55 -9.06
N VAL A 111 0.62 -7.81 -10.08
CA VAL A 111 0.74 -6.34 -10.11
C VAL A 111 0.04 -5.71 -8.89
N LEU A 112 -1.17 -6.16 -8.56
CA LEU A 112 -1.87 -5.68 -7.36
C LEU A 112 -1.11 -6.02 -6.07
N LYS A 113 -0.60 -7.25 -5.91
CA LYS A 113 0.22 -7.65 -4.75
C LYS A 113 1.46 -6.77 -4.58
N GLU A 114 2.18 -6.52 -5.66
CA GLU A 114 3.39 -5.68 -5.65
C GLU A 114 3.07 -4.21 -5.35
N SER A 115 1.88 -3.73 -5.73
CA SER A 115 1.48 -2.35 -5.52
C SER A 115 1.25 -2.01 -4.05
N ILE A 116 0.78 -2.98 -3.23
CA ILE A 116 0.42 -2.81 -1.80
C ILE A 116 1.52 -2.09 -1.01
N GLN A 117 2.79 -2.43 -1.23
CA GLN A 117 3.92 -1.86 -0.48
C GLN A 117 4.14 -0.35 -0.70
N PHE A 118 3.52 0.22 -1.74
CA PHE A 118 3.69 1.63 -2.12
C PHE A 118 2.42 2.46 -1.96
N LEU A 119 1.37 1.88 -1.37
CA LEU A 119 0.10 2.55 -1.12
C LEU A 119 0.01 3.00 0.34
N ASP A 120 -0.92 3.91 0.62
CA ASP A 120 -1.31 4.20 2.00
C ASP A 120 -1.98 2.98 2.64
N ASN A 121 -1.95 2.91 3.97
CA ASN A 121 -2.45 1.75 4.72
C ASN A 121 -3.91 1.38 4.38
N ASN A 122 -4.78 2.37 4.13
CA ASN A 122 -6.19 2.11 3.85
C ASN A 122 -6.34 1.52 2.44
N SER A 123 -5.68 2.10 1.44
CA SER A 123 -5.71 1.59 0.07
C SER A 123 -5.05 0.22 -0.04
N ALA A 124 -3.93 0.00 0.68
CA ALA A 124 -3.25 -1.28 0.80
C ALA A 124 -4.16 -2.37 1.38
N GLU A 125 -4.90 -2.06 2.45
CA GLU A 125 -5.85 -2.98 3.08
C GLU A 125 -6.98 -3.37 2.12
N MET A 126 -7.54 -2.41 1.37
CA MET A 126 -8.62 -2.68 0.41
C MET A 126 -8.18 -3.60 -0.74
N ILE A 127 -6.97 -3.40 -1.26
CA ILE A 127 -6.42 -4.28 -2.30
C ILE A 127 -6.10 -5.66 -1.73
N TYR A 128 -5.57 -5.72 -0.51
CA TYR A 128 -5.36 -6.98 0.19
C TYR A 128 -6.68 -7.74 0.38
N GLU A 129 -7.75 -7.08 0.84
CA GLU A 129 -9.09 -7.67 0.97
C GLU A 129 -9.60 -8.19 -0.38
N LEU A 130 -9.43 -7.43 -1.47
CA LEU A 130 -9.78 -7.89 -2.83
C LEU A 130 -9.02 -9.18 -3.19
N ILE A 131 -7.71 -9.24 -2.96
CA ILE A 131 -6.88 -10.40 -3.31
C ILE A 131 -7.29 -11.63 -2.48
N VAL A 132 -7.55 -11.46 -1.18
CA VAL A 132 -8.04 -12.53 -0.32
C VAL A 132 -9.39 -13.02 -0.83
N PHE A 133 -10.31 -12.10 -1.15
CA PHE A 133 -11.64 -12.46 -1.65
C PHE A 133 -11.57 -13.15 -3.01
N TYR A 134 -10.66 -12.72 -3.90
CA TYR A 134 -10.35 -13.38 -5.17
C TYR A 134 -9.90 -14.84 -4.99
N GLN A 135 -9.01 -15.10 -4.04
CA GLN A 135 -8.53 -16.46 -3.77
C GLN A 135 -9.65 -17.36 -3.26
N ILE A 136 -10.47 -16.85 -2.34
CA ILE A 136 -11.63 -17.58 -1.80
C ILE A 136 -12.65 -17.84 -2.91
N TYR A 137 -12.95 -16.82 -3.73
CA TYR A 137 -13.85 -16.92 -4.86
C TYR A 137 -13.40 -17.99 -5.85
N ASN A 138 -12.14 -17.99 -6.27
CA ASN A 138 -11.62 -18.99 -7.20
C ASN A 138 -11.67 -20.41 -6.63
N ALA A 139 -11.41 -20.57 -5.33
CA ALA A 139 -11.55 -21.87 -4.67
C ALA A 139 -13.01 -22.35 -4.69
N ARG A 140 -13.98 -21.46 -4.43
CA ARG A 140 -15.42 -21.76 -4.50
C ARG A 140 -15.88 -22.05 -5.91
N LEU A 141 -15.46 -21.25 -6.89
CA LEU A 141 -15.82 -21.41 -8.30
C LEU A 141 -15.28 -22.73 -8.86
N LYS A 142 -14.02 -23.06 -8.53
CA LYS A 142 -13.45 -24.35 -8.88
C LYS A 142 -14.22 -25.50 -8.24
N SER A 143 -14.51 -25.40 -6.94
CA SER A 143 -15.33 -26.41 -6.26
C SER A 143 -16.67 -26.58 -6.96
N HIS A 144 -17.35 -25.51 -7.35
CA HIS A 144 -18.63 -25.58 -8.07
C HIS A 144 -18.52 -26.27 -9.43
N SER A 145 -17.42 -26.03 -10.16
CA SER A 145 -17.20 -26.70 -11.45
C SER A 145 -16.96 -28.20 -11.30
N GLU A 146 -16.34 -28.63 -10.19
CA GLU A 146 -15.98 -30.03 -9.93
C GLU A 146 -17.11 -30.79 -9.21
N SER A 147 -17.80 -30.15 -8.27
CA SER A 147 -18.91 -30.74 -7.53
C SER A 147 -20.23 -30.40 -8.22
N ARG A 148 -20.85 -31.41 -8.84
CA ARG A 148 -22.18 -31.36 -9.47
C ARG A 148 -23.33 -31.07 -8.46
N GLY A 149 -23.31 -29.90 -7.79
CA GLY A 149 -24.49 -29.36 -7.10
C GLY A 149 -24.42 -29.18 -5.58
N THR A 150 -23.25 -29.07 -4.94
CA THR A 150 -23.19 -28.79 -3.48
C THR A 150 -23.10 -27.31 -3.11
N VAL A 151 -22.63 -26.45 -4.02
CA VAL A 151 -22.56 -25.00 -3.79
C VAL A 151 -23.74 -24.34 -4.48
N ASP A 152 -24.49 -23.54 -3.71
CA ASP A 152 -25.63 -22.77 -4.22
C ASP A 152 -25.15 -21.81 -5.32
N LYS A 153 -25.81 -21.85 -6.49
CA LYS A 153 -25.49 -20.95 -7.60
C LYS A 153 -25.68 -19.49 -7.20
N ASP A 154 -26.65 -19.21 -6.34
CA ASP A 154 -26.94 -17.86 -5.88
C ASP A 154 -25.81 -17.31 -4.98
N ASP A 155 -25.11 -18.18 -4.23
CA ASP A 155 -23.91 -17.79 -3.48
C ASP A 155 -22.80 -17.30 -4.42
N ILE A 156 -22.56 -18.03 -5.52
CA ILE A 156 -21.48 -17.73 -6.45
C ILE A 156 -21.81 -16.48 -7.27
N TYR A 157 -23.07 -16.30 -7.68
CA TYR A 157 -23.51 -15.05 -8.31
C TYR A 157 -23.27 -13.87 -7.38
N PHE A 158 -23.68 -13.99 -6.11
CA PHE A 158 -23.45 -12.92 -5.15
C PHE A 158 -21.96 -12.63 -4.93
N ASP A 159 -21.12 -13.67 -4.79
CA ASP A 159 -19.68 -13.51 -4.67
C ASP A 159 -19.07 -12.84 -5.91
N THR A 160 -19.54 -13.19 -7.11
CA THR A 160 -19.11 -12.58 -8.39
C THR A 160 -19.48 -11.10 -8.46
N ILE A 161 -20.72 -10.75 -8.09
CA ILE A 161 -21.19 -9.36 -8.05
C ILE A 161 -20.37 -8.57 -7.01
N LYS A 162 -20.16 -9.15 -5.83
CA LYS A 162 -19.43 -8.52 -4.74
C LYS A 162 -17.98 -8.28 -5.12
N ILE A 163 -17.28 -9.28 -5.66
CA ILE A 163 -15.88 -9.11 -6.04
C ILE A 163 -15.70 -8.09 -7.17
N ASN A 164 -16.59 -8.10 -8.17
CA ASN A 164 -16.54 -7.10 -9.23
C ASN A 164 -16.85 -5.69 -8.71
N SER A 165 -17.73 -5.54 -7.71
CA SER A 165 -17.98 -4.24 -7.06
C SER A 165 -16.75 -3.71 -6.32
N MET A 166 -16.00 -4.58 -5.63
CA MET A 166 -14.72 -4.22 -5.00
C MET A 166 -13.70 -3.79 -6.05
N ASN A 167 -13.63 -4.52 -7.17
CA ASN A 167 -12.73 -4.22 -8.29
C ASN A 167 -13.04 -2.84 -8.91
N LEU A 168 -14.32 -2.54 -9.14
CA LEU A 168 -14.78 -1.24 -9.66
C LEU A 168 -14.46 -0.08 -8.70
N ASN A 169 -14.57 -0.29 -7.39
CA ASN A 169 -14.21 0.73 -6.40
C ASN A 169 -12.71 1.06 -6.43
N ILE A 170 -11.84 0.08 -6.70
CA ILE A 170 -10.40 0.28 -6.83
C ILE A 170 -10.05 0.99 -8.15
N PHE A 171 -10.89 0.87 -9.19
CA PHE A 171 -10.66 1.46 -10.50
C PHE A 171 -10.58 3.00 -10.46
N ASP A 172 -11.46 3.67 -9.71
CA ASP A 172 -11.45 5.14 -9.60
C ASP A 172 -10.17 5.63 -8.88
N PHE A 173 -9.68 4.87 -7.90
CA PHE A 173 -8.39 5.11 -7.25
C PHE A 173 -7.21 4.88 -8.21
N ALA A 174 -7.22 3.79 -8.98
CA ALA A 174 -6.16 3.46 -9.94
C ALA A 174 -6.04 4.52 -11.03
N ARG A 175 -7.16 5.13 -11.44
CA ARG A 175 -7.21 6.24 -12.41
C ARG A 175 -6.87 7.60 -11.82
N ASN A 176 -6.41 7.66 -10.56
CA ASN A 176 -6.07 8.88 -9.85
C ASN A 176 -7.22 9.90 -9.78
N ARG A 177 -8.47 9.43 -9.81
CA ARG A 177 -9.66 10.26 -9.52
C ARG A 177 -9.83 10.45 -8.03
N GLU A 178 -9.49 9.40 -7.27
CA GLU A 178 -9.46 9.41 -5.82
C GLU A 178 -8.02 9.25 -5.31
N LYS A 179 -7.72 9.93 -4.19
CA LYS A 179 -6.39 9.87 -3.55
C LYS A 179 -6.24 8.68 -2.61
N VAL A 180 -7.34 8.15 -2.09
CA VAL A 180 -7.39 7.05 -1.12
C VAL A 180 -8.63 6.23 -1.46
N ILE A 181 -8.54 4.90 -1.37
CA ILE A 181 -9.73 4.05 -1.51
C ILE A 181 -10.57 4.21 -0.25
N SER A 182 -11.78 4.77 -0.39
CA SER A 182 -12.70 4.87 0.74
C SER A 182 -13.11 3.48 1.22
N LYS A 183 -12.76 3.12 2.46
CA LYS A 183 -13.26 1.94 3.17
C LYS A 183 -14.73 2.13 3.55
N ARG A 184 -15.60 2.29 2.54
CA ARG A 184 -17.05 2.32 2.72
C ARG A 184 -17.57 0.90 2.63
N LYS A 185 -18.56 0.58 3.47
CA LYS A 185 -19.34 -0.65 3.29
C LYS A 185 -19.99 -0.59 1.91
N LEU A 186 -19.88 -1.68 1.14
CA LEU A 186 -20.54 -1.82 -0.15
C LEU A 186 -22.03 -1.51 0.02
N ASN A 187 -22.51 -0.51 -0.71
CA ASN A 187 -23.92 -0.18 -0.71
C ASN A 187 -24.64 -0.94 -1.84
N ARG A 188 -25.97 -0.86 -1.84
CA ARG A 188 -26.78 -1.50 -2.87
C ARG A 188 -26.50 -0.95 -4.28
N ASP A 189 -26.19 0.34 -4.39
CA ASP A 189 -25.92 0.99 -5.68
C ASP A 189 -24.61 0.50 -6.30
N ASP A 190 -23.57 0.23 -5.49
CA ASP A 190 -22.30 -0.34 -5.89
C ASP A 190 -22.49 -1.76 -6.44
N LEU A 191 -23.34 -2.55 -5.79
CA LEU A 191 -23.70 -3.90 -6.24
C LEU A 191 -24.52 -3.85 -7.55
N LYS A 192 -25.47 -2.92 -7.68
CA LYS A 192 -26.21 -2.71 -8.94
C LYS A 192 -25.29 -2.29 -10.08
N ARG A 193 -24.38 -1.36 -9.82
CA ARG A 193 -23.37 -0.93 -10.80
C ARG A 193 -22.51 -2.12 -11.26
N SER A 194 -22.14 -2.99 -10.34
CA SER A 194 -21.41 -4.22 -10.63
C SER A 194 -22.20 -5.18 -11.52
N ILE A 195 -23.50 -5.38 -11.25
CA ILE A 195 -24.36 -6.21 -12.10
C ILE A 195 -24.40 -5.65 -13.54
N ILE A 196 -24.61 -4.34 -13.69
CA ILE A 196 -24.68 -3.69 -15.01
C ILE A 196 -23.36 -3.84 -15.77
N ASP A 197 -22.22 -3.72 -15.08
CA ASP A 197 -20.90 -3.91 -15.69
C ASP A 197 -20.67 -5.37 -16.11
N LEU A 198 -21.07 -6.35 -15.29
CA LEU A 198 -20.93 -7.78 -15.59
C LEU A 198 -21.78 -8.22 -16.79
N ILE A 199 -23.03 -7.76 -16.88
CA ILE A 199 -23.93 -8.09 -17.99
C ILE A 199 -23.55 -7.30 -19.25
N GLY A 200 -22.99 -6.10 -19.06
CA GLY A 200 -22.73 -5.13 -20.11
C GLY A 200 -23.95 -4.25 -20.38
N PHE A 201 -23.72 -2.94 -20.46
CA PHE A 201 -24.77 -1.93 -20.62
C PHE A 201 -25.72 -2.17 -21.81
N MET A 202 -25.18 -2.69 -22.93
CA MET A 202 -26.00 -3.00 -24.11
C MET A 202 -26.91 -4.21 -23.89
N ASN A 203 -26.45 -5.24 -23.19
CA ASN A 203 -27.26 -6.43 -22.91
C ASN A 203 -28.33 -6.15 -21.84
N TRP A 204 -28.06 -5.21 -20.93
CA TRP A 204 -28.99 -4.79 -19.87
C TRP A 204 -30.21 -4.04 -20.42
N ASN A 205 -29.99 -3.10 -21.35
CA ASN A 205 -31.08 -2.24 -21.83
C ASN A 205 -31.86 -2.81 -23.03
N LEU A 206 -31.27 -3.70 -23.82
CA LEU A 206 -31.80 -4.06 -25.15
C LEU A 206 -32.31 -5.50 -25.26
N ASN A 207 -32.05 -6.38 -24.30
CA ASN A 207 -32.48 -7.78 -24.38
C ASN A 207 -33.62 -8.10 -23.39
N PRO A 208 -34.88 -8.17 -23.84
CA PRO A 208 -36.01 -8.48 -22.96
C PRO A 208 -35.92 -9.88 -22.33
N ALA A 209 -35.18 -10.82 -22.92
CA ALA A 209 -34.98 -12.16 -22.37
C ALA A 209 -34.09 -12.17 -21.10
N ASN A 210 -33.30 -11.12 -20.87
CA ASN A 210 -32.47 -11.02 -19.66
C ASN A 210 -33.22 -10.39 -18.47
N LYS A 211 -34.38 -9.75 -18.67
CA LYS A 211 -35.07 -9.00 -17.59
C LYS A 211 -35.44 -9.85 -16.38
N ASP A 212 -35.82 -11.11 -16.58
CA ASP A 212 -36.17 -12.01 -15.46
C ASP A 212 -34.92 -12.45 -14.69
N PHE A 213 -33.80 -12.66 -15.40
CA PHE A 213 -32.51 -12.96 -14.79
C PHE A 213 -31.94 -11.74 -14.04
N GLU A 214 -32.09 -10.54 -14.59
CA GLU A 214 -31.72 -9.28 -13.92
C GLU A 214 -32.48 -9.11 -12.61
N LYS A 215 -33.80 -9.31 -12.61
CA LYS A 215 -34.62 -9.29 -11.40
C LYS A 215 -34.18 -10.34 -10.38
N HIS A 216 -33.80 -11.54 -10.84
CA HIS A 216 -33.27 -12.58 -9.95
C HIS A 216 -31.99 -12.09 -9.25
N LEU A 217 -31.03 -11.54 -9.98
CA LEU A 217 -29.79 -11.00 -9.40
C LEU A 217 -30.04 -9.83 -8.45
N GLU A 218 -30.98 -8.93 -8.79
CA GLU A 218 -31.38 -7.85 -7.88
C GLU A 218 -32.01 -8.39 -6.59
N CYS A 219 -32.84 -9.43 -6.68
CA CYS A 219 -33.44 -10.10 -5.53
C CYS A 219 -32.38 -10.75 -4.63
N ILE A 220 -31.39 -11.44 -5.21
CA ILE A 220 -30.26 -12.00 -4.45
C ILE A 220 -29.54 -10.89 -3.66
N VAL A 221 -29.29 -9.75 -4.31
CA VAL A 221 -28.63 -8.60 -3.68
C VAL A 221 -29.50 -8.01 -2.55
N GLU A 222 -30.80 -7.87 -2.76
CA GLU A 222 -31.74 -7.38 -1.75
C GLU A 222 -31.78 -8.26 -0.50
N ILE A 223 -31.84 -9.59 -0.69
CA ILE A 223 -31.89 -10.55 0.42
C ILE A 223 -30.62 -10.51 1.26
N ARG A 224 -29.45 -10.40 0.61
CA ARG A 224 -28.14 -10.50 1.27
C ARG A 224 -27.59 -9.16 1.77
N CYS A 225 -28.11 -8.05 1.27
CA CYS A 225 -27.75 -6.71 1.70
C CYS A 225 -29.01 -5.87 1.96
N PRO A 226 -29.78 -6.18 3.03
CA PRO A 226 -30.88 -5.34 3.45
C PRO A 226 -30.31 -3.99 3.90
N SER A 227 -30.93 -2.92 3.40
CA SER A 227 -30.59 -1.51 3.63
C SER A 227 -30.38 -1.16 5.10
#